data_AF-A0A9E1AWZ0-F1
#
_entry.id   AF-A0A9E1AWZ0-F1
#
_cell.length_a   1.000
_cell.length_b   1.000
_cell.length_c   1.000
_cell.angle_alpha   90.00
_cell.angle_beta   90.00
_cell.angle_gamma   90.00
#
_symmetry.space_group_name_H-M   'P 1'
#
loop_
_entity.id
_entity.type
_entity.pdbx_description
1 polymer ?
#
loop_
_entity_poly.entity_id
_entity_poly.type
_entity_poly.pdbx_seq_one_letter_code
_entity_poly.pdbx_strand_id
1 'polypeptide(L)'
;MVNREQFEEICNKYGLDSKKLIKNNENVLEKTDYNSICYVLDFLRDTLKVSPNNIEKCPSILYLKIEAIKENWKFLNEKKINTRDVETCLHILSTEPEQLKKTYEYVSAENRYGKKYIEQITTILRVSVERIQEIEEKCPELTRENILSAAISRKGVDEIKEIVRVCQKNEVKVTDGVFRRSATEIREIIRICQENGIEIIGSVFRRTATEVEEIVEICKKNGIKITGCIFLRRTSEIKEIVKVCKDNGIEVIGSVFYKTADEIKEIVKVCQENGIEITGSVFLRTAEEIKEIVEICQKNGIKVIGTVFYKTADEIKKIIEVCQENEIEVTRSVFYRTAEEVKEIVKVCNEEGIEITGSVFLRTAAEIKEIVEV
;
A
#
# COMPACT_ATOMS: atom_id res chain seq x y z
N MET A 1 -23.43 -30.60 -6.64
CA MET A 1 -23.98 -29.56 -7.51
C MET A 1 -25.13 -28.89 -6.78
N VAL A 2 -25.25 -27.57 -6.92
CA VAL A 2 -26.30 -26.75 -6.31
C VAL A 2 -26.99 -25.99 -7.43
N ASN A 3 -28.33 -26.01 -7.46
CA ASN A 3 -29.07 -25.24 -8.45
C ASN A 3 -29.09 -23.75 -8.08
N ARG A 4 -29.53 -22.89 -9.01
CA ARG A 4 -29.50 -21.42 -8.79
C ARG A 4 -30.38 -20.97 -7.62
N GLU A 5 -31.56 -21.56 -7.46
CA GLU A 5 -32.50 -21.21 -6.38
C GLU A 5 -31.91 -21.56 -5.00
N GLN A 6 -31.36 -22.77 -4.87
CA GLN A 6 -30.68 -23.22 -3.65
C GLN A 6 -29.46 -22.35 -3.32
N PHE A 7 -28.68 -21.95 -4.33
CA PHE A 7 -27.52 -21.09 -4.12
C PHE A 7 -27.93 -19.67 -3.71
N GLU A 8 -29.01 -19.15 -4.27
CA GLU A 8 -29.59 -17.86 -3.89
C GLU A 8 -30.12 -17.87 -2.44
N GLU A 9 -30.79 -18.95 -2.03
CA GLU A 9 -31.23 -19.17 -0.66
C GLU A 9 -30.03 -19.15 0.32
N ILE A 10 -28.96 -19.89 0.01
CA ILE A 10 -27.72 -19.85 0.79
C ILE A 10 -27.21 -18.41 0.86
N CYS A 11 -27.01 -17.74 -0.27
CA CYS A 11 -26.45 -16.40 -0.29
C CYS A 11 -27.25 -15.43 0.57
N ASN A 12 -28.59 -15.47 0.50
CA ASN A 12 -29.47 -14.65 1.34
C ASN A 12 -29.28 -14.92 2.83
N LYS A 13 -29.16 -16.19 3.23
CA LYS A 13 -28.90 -16.58 4.63
C LYS A 13 -27.59 -16.00 5.17
N TYR A 14 -26.56 -15.88 4.33
CA TYR A 14 -25.23 -15.39 4.73
C TYR A 14 -24.97 -13.92 4.37
N GLY A 15 -25.97 -13.21 3.82
CA GLY A 15 -25.84 -11.80 3.43
C GLY A 15 -24.87 -11.59 2.26
N LEU A 16 -24.83 -12.53 1.31
CA LEU A 16 -23.99 -12.51 0.12
C LEU A 16 -24.81 -12.15 -1.13
N ASP A 17 -24.17 -11.48 -2.09
CA ASP A 17 -24.74 -11.24 -3.43
C ASP A 17 -24.50 -12.45 -4.35
N SER A 18 -25.55 -13.25 -4.53
CA SER A 18 -25.54 -14.45 -5.40
C SER A 18 -25.21 -14.11 -6.85
N LYS A 19 -25.73 -13.00 -7.38
CA LYS A 19 -25.52 -12.59 -8.78
C LYS A 19 -24.06 -12.22 -9.01
N LYS A 20 -23.45 -11.50 -8.06
CA LYS A 20 -22.03 -11.15 -8.09
C LYS A 20 -21.14 -12.39 -8.02
N LEU A 21 -21.44 -13.34 -7.14
CA LEU A 21 -20.69 -14.59 -7.01
C LEU A 21 -20.74 -15.43 -8.29
N ILE A 22 -21.93 -15.65 -8.85
CA ILE A 22 -22.12 -16.43 -10.09
C ILE A 22 -21.42 -15.74 -11.26
N LYS A 23 -21.61 -14.42 -11.43
CA LYS A 23 -20.94 -13.64 -12.48
C LYS A 23 -19.42 -13.75 -12.42
N ASN A 24 -18.86 -13.77 -11.20
CA ASN A 24 -17.42 -13.88 -11.01
C ASN A 24 -16.90 -15.30 -11.26
N ASN A 25 -17.65 -16.33 -10.88
CA ASN A 25 -17.25 -17.72 -11.06
C ASN A 25 -18.42 -18.72 -11.00
N GLU A 26 -18.91 -19.17 -12.15
CA GLU A 26 -20.04 -20.12 -12.22
C GLU A 26 -19.76 -21.49 -11.59
N ASN A 27 -18.48 -21.84 -11.37
CA ASN A 27 -18.10 -23.11 -10.74
C ASN A 27 -18.69 -23.30 -9.33
N VAL A 28 -19.14 -22.23 -8.65
CA VAL A 28 -19.83 -22.32 -7.35
C VAL A 28 -21.12 -23.16 -7.42
N LEU A 29 -21.73 -23.31 -8.60
CA LEU A 29 -22.92 -24.14 -8.81
C LEU A 29 -22.56 -25.60 -9.14
N GLU A 30 -21.43 -25.80 -9.81
CA GLU A 30 -21.08 -27.08 -10.42
C GLU A 30 -20.16 -27.95 -9.55
N LYS A 31 -19.23 -27.31 -8.82
CA LYS A 31 -18.09 -28.02 -8.19
C LYS A 31 -18.28 -28.37 -6.72
N THR A 32 -19.42 -28.05 -6.14
CA THR A 32 -19.69 -28.29 -4.71
C THR A 32 -21.18 -28.58 -4.50
N ASP A 33 -21.53 -28.98 -3.27
CA ASP A 33 -22.90 -29.26 -2.84
C ASP A 33 -23.34 -28.29 -1.74
N TYR A 34 -24.65 -28.28 -1.48
CA TYR A 34 -25.28 -27.34 -0.55
C TYR A 34 -24.66 -27.39 0.85
N ASN A 35 -24.41 -28.58 1.38
CA ASN A 35 -23.90 -28.77 2.74
C ASN A 35 -22.45 -28.31 2.83
N SER A 36 -21.65 -28.64 1.81
CA SER A 36 -20.26 -28.20 1.72
C SER A 36 -20.13 -26.67 1.69
N ILE A 37 -20.98 -25.97 0.91
CA ILE A 37 -20.99 -24.50 0.91
C ILE A 37 -21.39 -23.97 2.29
N CYS A 38 -22.46 -24.47 2.89
CA CYS A 38 -22.91 -24.01 4.21
C CYS A 38 -21.84 -24.21 5.28
N TYR A 39 -21.17 -25.36 5.27
CA TYR A 39 -20.07 -25.66 6.16
C TYR A 39 -18.92 -24.65 6.04
N VAL A 40 -18.50 -24.33 4.81
CA VAL A 40 -17.46 -23.30 4.58
C VAL A 40 -17.93 -21.95 5.09
N LEU A 41 -19.15 -21.54 4.74
CA LEU A 41 -19.68 -20.23 5.11
C LEU A 41 -19.87 -20.08 6.62
N ASP A 42 -20.33 -21.11 7.32
CA ASP A 42 -20.39 -21.12 8.78
C ASP A 42 -18.99 -20.98 9.38
N PHE A 43 -17.98 -21.69 8.85
CA PHE A 43 -16.61 -21.54 9.33
C PHE A 43 -16.05 -20.13 9.09
N LEU A 44 -16.18 -19.60 7.87
CA LEU A 44 -15.69 -18.26 7.51
C LEU A 44 -16.39 -17.16 8.32
N ARG A 45 -17.72 -17.22 8.47
CA ARG A 45 -18.51 -16.23 9.21
C ARG A 45 -18.30 -16.37 10.71
N ASP A 46 -18.42 -17.58 11.26
CA ASP A 46 -18.54 -17.75 12.71
C ASP A 46 -17.18 -17.88 13.39
N THR A 47 -16.22 -18.56 12.75
CA THR A 47 -14.87 -18.75 13.30
C THR A 47 -13.95 -17.62 12.88
N LEU A 48 -13.88 -17.33 11.57
CA LEU A 48 -12.91 -16.36 11.04
C LEU A 48 -13.42 -14.92 11.03
N LYS A 49 -14.74 -14.71 11.24
CA LYS A 49 -15.39 -13.39 11.19
C LYS A 49 -15.14 -12.65 9.86
N VAL A 50 -15.02 -13.40 8.77
CA VAL A 50 -14.75 -12.85 7.43
C VAL A 50 -15.97 -12.07 6.95
N SER A 51 -15.75 -10.86 6.46
CA SER A 51 -16.84 -10.04 5.92
C SER A 51 -17.43 -10.63 4.61
N PRO A 52 -18.75 -10.49 4.37
CA PRO A 52 -19.39 -10.96 3.14
C PRO A 52 -18.69 -10.47 1.86
N ASN A 53 -18.29 -9.19 1.82
CA ASN A 53 -17.60 -8.61 0.67
C ASN A 53 -16.25 -9.27 0.35
N ASN A 54 -15.53 -9.79 1.36
CA ASN A 54 -14.28 -10.52 1.13
C ASN A 54 -14.54 -11.93 0.59
N ILE A 55 -15.61 -12.60 1.04
CA ILE A 55 -16.05 -13.90 0.49
C ILE A 55 -16.45 -13.72 -0.99
N GLU A 56 -17.22 -12.67 -1.31
CA GLU A 56 -17.68 -12.37 -2.67
C GLU A 56 -16.55 -12.11 -3.68
N LYS A 57 -15.39 -11.64 -3.20
CA LYS A 57 -14.18 -11.44 -4.01
C LYS A 57 -13.41 -12.74 -4.26
N CYS A 58 -13.70 -13.80 -3.51
CA CYS A 58 -13.02 -15.10 -3.62
C CYS A 58 -14.03 -16.27 -3.71
N PRO A 59 -14.86 -16.36 -4.77
CA PRO A 59 -15.87 -17.42 -4.88
C PRO A 59 -15.29 -18.84 -4.81
N SER A 60 -14.03 -19.03 -5.22
CA SER A 60 -13.36 -20.33 -5.19
C SER A 60 -13.22 -20.94 -3.81
N ILE A 61 -13.26 -20.15 -2.74
CA ILE A 61 -13.18 -20.66 -1.37
C ILE A 61 -14.35 -21.61 -1.05
N LEU A 62 -15.48 -21.45 -1.76
CA LEU A 62 -16.72 -22.20 -1.50
C LEU A 62 -16.70 -23.63 -2.06
N TYR A 63 -15.74 -23.96 -2.93
CA TYR A 63 -15.68 -25.27 -3.58
C TYR A 63 -14.27 -25.87 -3.66
N LEU A 64 -13.21 -25.07 -3.50
CA LEU A 64 -11.85 -25.54 -3.67
C LEU A 64 -11.26 -26.01 -2.33
N LYS A 65 -10.93 -27.31 -2.26
CA LYS A 65 -10.24 -27.97 -1.15
C LYS A 65 -10.83 -27.60 0.22
N ILE A 66 -12.13 -27.83 0.37
CA ILE A 66 -12.90 -27.45 1.56
C ILE A 66 -12.33 -28.11 2.83
N GLU A 67 -11.87 -29.34 2.68
CA GLU A 67 -11.19 -30.13 3.71
C GLU A 67 -9.89 -29.47 4.22
N ALA A 68 -9.17 -28.76 3.34
CA ALA A 68 -7.91 -28.10 3.68
C ALA A 68 -8.10 -26.81 4.50
N ILE A 69 -9.26 -26.16 4.39
CA ILE A 69 -9.53 -24.83 5.00
C ILE A 69 -9.28 -24.84 6.51
N LYS A 70 -9.82 -25.83 7.22
CA LYS A 70 -9.67 -25.91 8.69
C LYS A 70 -8.24 -26.25 9.10
N GLU A 71 -7.59 -27.16 8.39
CA GLU A 71 -6.21 -27.53 8.69
C GLU A 71 -5.26 -26.34 8.46
N ASN A 72 -5.38 -25.69 7.31
CA ASN A 72 -4.59 -24.51 6.97
C ASN A 72 -4.83 -23.39 7.97
N TRP A 73 -6.09 -23.13 8.35
CA TRP A 73 -6.38 -22.14 9.39
C TRP A 73 -5.70 -22.48 10.72
N LYS A 74 -5.79 -23.73 11.17
CA LYS A 74 -5.15 -24.18 12.41
C LYS A 74 -3.64 -23.91 12.37
N PHE A 75 -2.98 -24.30 11.28
CA PHE A 75 -1.55 -24.04 11.09
C PHE A 75 -1.21 -22.55 11.09
N LEU A 76 -1.94 -21.72 10.33
CA LEU A 76 -1.71 -20.28 10.26
C LEU A 76 -1.88 -19.61 11.63
N ASN A 77 -2.87 -20.03 12.40
CA ASN A 77 -3.12 -19.56 13.76
C ASN A 77 -2.00 -19.98 14.73
N GLU A 78 -1.51 -21.22 14.64
CA GLU A 78 -0.36 -21.70 15.42
C GLU A 78 0.91 -20.88 15.11
N LYS A 79 1.12 -20.50 13.85
CA LYS A 79 2.24 -19.64 13.42
C LYS A 79 2.02 -18.15 13.70
N LYS A 80 0.88 -17.77 14.29
CA LYS A 80 0.48 -16.40 14.62
C LYS A 80 0.50 -15.48 13.40
N ILE A 81 0.03 -15.97 12.25
CA ILE A 81 -0.20 -15.12 11.07
C ILE A 81 -1.38 -14.19 11.36
N ASN A 82 -1.26 -12.92 10.96
CA ASN A 82 -2.31 -11.94 11.18
C ASN A 82 -3.60 -12.37 10.47
N THR A 83 -4.69 -12.46 11.22
CA THR A 83 -5.98 -12.94 10.73
C THR A 83 -6.55 -12.04 9.63
N ARG A 84 -6.27 -10.73 9.68
CA ARG A 84 -6.68 -9.77 8.63
C ARG A 84 -6.01 -10.06 7.28
N ASP A 85 -4.77 -10.52 7.29
CA ASP A 85 -4.05 -10.86 6.05
C ASP A 85 -4.65 -12.10 5.40
N VAL A 86 -5.09 -13.07 6.22
CA VAL A 86 -5.80 -14.26 5.75
C VAL A 86 -7.20 -13.90 5.25
N GLU A 87 -7.92 -13.02 5.94
CA GLU A 87 -9.26 -12.55 5.55
C GLU A 87 -9.26 -11.90 4.15
N THR A 88 -8.25 -11.08 3.88
CA THR A 88 -8.09 -10.41 2.58
C THR A 88 -7.53 -11.33 1.49
N CYS A 89 -7.05 -12.52 1.86
CA CYS A 89 -6.38 -13.48 0.97
C CYS A 89 -6.89 -14.93 1.14
N LEU A 90 -8.22 -15.13 1.13
CA LEU A 90 -8.88 -16.41 1.42
C LEU A 90 -8.35 -17.62 0.61
N HIS A 91 -7.81 -17.40 -0.59
CA HIS A 91 -7.22 -18.45 -1.42
C HIS A 91 -6.09 -19.23 -0.72
N ILE A 92 -5.43 -18.66 0.29
CA ILE A 92 -4.42 -19.36 1.09
C ILE A 92 -5.05 -20.58 1.77
N LEU A 93 -6.27 -20.46 2.30
CA LEU A 93 -6.96 -21.53 3.02
C LEU A 93 -7.33 -22.71 2.12
N SER A 94 -7.49 -22.49 0.81
CA SER A 94 -7.72 -23.53 -0.20
C SER A 94 -6.43 -24.11 -0.80
N THR A 95 -5.26 -23.83 -0.22
CA THR A 95 -3.97 -24.41 -0.66
C THR A 95 -3.84 -25.85 -0.18
N GLU A 96 -3.07 -26.68 -0.88
CA GLU A 96 -2.70 -27.99 -0.34
C GLU A 96 -1.97 -27.81 1.01
N PRO A 97 -2.40 -28.46 2.11
CA PRO A 97 -1.81 -28.22 3.42
C PRO A 97 -0.30 -28.48 3.48
N GLU A 98 0.16 -29.54 2.84
CA GLU A 98 1.58 -29.87 2.78
C GLU A 98 2.39 -28.82 2.02
N GLN A 99 1.86 -28.31 0.90
CA GLN A 99 2.51 -27.25 0.14
C GLN A 99 2.59 -25.96 0.96
N LEU A 100 1.50 -25.58 1.63
CA LEU A 100 1.46 -24.38 2.46
C LEU A 100 2.51 -24.43 3.57
N LYS A 101 2.62 -25.58 4.26
CA LYS A 101 3.62 -25.81 5.31
C LYS A 101 5.05 -25.72 4.75
N LYS A 102 5.34 -26.40 3.64
CA LYS A 102 6.65 -26.34 2.97
C LYS A 102 7.02 -24.92 2.58
N THR A 103 6.10 -24.17 2.00
CA THR A 103 6.35 -22.78 1.61
C THR A 103 6.56 -21.89 2.82
N TYR A 104 5.79 -22.08 3.89
CA TYR A 104 6.01 -21.38 5.15
C TYR A 104 7.42 -21.63 5.68
N GLU A 105 7.85 -22.89 5.78
CA GLU A 105 9.18 -23.26 6.27
C GLU A 105 10.30 -22.69 5.38
N TYR A 106 10.14 -22.77 4.06
CA TYR A 106 11.10 -22.25 3.10
C TYR A 106 11.28 -20.73 3.19
N VAL A 107 10.18 -19.98 3.21
CA VAL A 107 10.22 -18.51 3.20
C VAL A 107 10.54 -17.97 4.60
N SER A 108 10.07 -18.59 5.68
CA SER A 108 10.35 -18.11 7.04
C SER A 108 11.79 -18.35 7.49
N ALA A 109 12.56 -19.21 6.80
CA ALA A 109 13.95 -19.48 7.14
C ALA A 109 14.82 -18.21 7.04
N GLU A 110 15.49 -17.84 8.13
CA GLU A 110 16.29 -16.60 8.25
C GLU A 110 17.49 -16.56 7.29
N ASN A 111 18.08 -17.73 6.99
CA ASN A 111 19.14 -17.84 5.99
C ASN A 111 18.64 -17.70 4.54
N ARG A 112 17.32 -17.65 4.32
CA ARG A 112 16.69 -17.39 3.03
C ARG A 112 16.04 -16.02 3.02
N TYR A 113 14.77 -15.92 3.42
CA TYR A 113 14.03 -14.66 3.41
C TYR A 113 13.83 -14.12 4.82
N GLY A 114 13.32 -14.96 5.73
CA GLY A 114 12.95 -14.60 7.09
C GLY A 114 11.47 -14.29 7.24
N LYS A 115 10.95 -14.43 8.47
CA LYS A 115 9.51 -14.35 8.75
C LYS A 115 8.84 -13.05 8.28
N LYS A 116 9.57 -11.92 8.30
CA LYS A 116 9.08 -10.61 7.86
C LYS A 116 8.49 -10.60 6.46
N TYR A 117 9.00 -11.44 5.54
CA TYR A 117 8.51 -11.49 4.17
C TYR A 117 7.14 -12.17 4.07
N ILE A 118 6.84 -13.11 4.96
CA ILE A 118 5.50 -13.70 5.05
C ILE A 118 4.52 -12.64 5.57
N GLU A 119 4.92 -11.82 6.54
CA GLU A 119 4.07 -10.73 7.07
C GLU A 119 3.81 -9.64 6.03
N GLN A 120 4.78 -9.36 5.16
CA GLN A 120 4.61 -8.40 4.06
C GLN A 120 3.83 -8.96 2.87
N ILE A 121 4.02 -10.25 2.56
CA ILE A 121 3.50 -10.91 1.35
C ILE A 121 2.85 -12.24 1.75
N THR A 122 1.84 -12.22 2.62
CA THR A 122 1.18 -13.44 3.17
C THR A 122 0.65 -14.36 2.07
N THR A 123 0.27 -13.79 0.92
CA THR A 123 -0.16 -14.54 -0.27
C THR A 123 0.89 -15.50 -0.81
N ILE A 124 2.18 -15.35 -0.48
CA ILE A 124 3.23 -16.26 -0.92
C ILE A 124 2.98 -17.70 -0.47
N LEU A 125 2.28 -17.90 0.66
CA LEU A 125 2.00 -19.23 1.22
C LEU A 125 1.17 -20.14 0.30
N ARG A 126 0.50 -19.58 -0.71
CA ARG A 126 -0.22 -20.37 -1.73
C ARG A 126 0.67 -20.86 -2.87
N VAL A 127 1.89 -20.35 -2.97
CA VAL A 127 2.84 -20.64 -4.06
C VAL A 127 3.69 -21.83 -3.66
N SER A 128 4.02 -22.71 -4.59
CA SER A 128 4.89 -23.86 -4.30
C SER A 128 6.35 -23.42 -4.20
N VAL A 129 7.14 -24.14 -3.38
CA VAL A 129 8.57 -23.85 -3.21
C VAL A 129 9.33 -23.99 -4.52
N GLU A 130 8.96 -24.97 -5.34
CA GLU A 130 9.60 -25.25 -6.64
C GLU A 130 9.48 -24.03 -7.57
N ARG A 131 8.33 -23.36 -7.58
CA ARG A 131 8.15 -22.14 -8.38
C ARG A 131 9.01 -20.99 -7.87
N ILE A 132 9.15 -20.84 -6.55
CA ILE A 132 10.02 -19.81 -5.97
C ILE A 132 11.47 -20.08 -6.39
N GLN A 133 11.92 -21.33 -6.24
CA GLN A 133 13.26 -21.78 -6.62
C GLN A 133 13.55 -21.60 -8.11
N GLU A 134 12.59 -21.92 -8.97
CA GLU A 134 12.76 -21.73 -10.42
C GLU A 134 12.98 -20.25 -10.77
N ILE A 135 12.29 -19.33 -10.07
CA ILE A 135 12.48 -17.88 -10.26
C ILE A 135 13.82 -17.43 -9.68
N GLU A 136 14.22 -17.93 -8.49
CA GLU A 136 15.55 -17.66 -7.90
C GLU A 136 16.68 -18.05 -8.87
N GLU A 137 16.55 -19.20 -9.53
CA GLU A 137 17.55 -19.71 -10.47
C GLU A 137 17.54 -18.96 -11.82
N LYS A 138 16.35 -18.71 -12.39
CA LYS A 138 16.24 -18.09 -13.73
C LYS A 138 16.38 -16.56 -13.72
N CYS A 139 16.13 -15.92 -12.58
CA CYS A 139 16.17 -14.46 -12.42
C CYS A 139 16.99 -14.04 -11.18
N PRO A 140 18.28 -14.42 -11.07
CA PRO A 140 19.12 -14.16 -9.90
C PRO A 140 19.36 -12.66 -9.62
N GLU A 141 19.11 -11.79 -10.59
CA GLU A 141 19.18 -10.33 -10.46
C GLU A 141 18.08 -9.73 -9.57
N LEU A 142 17.01 -10.49 -9.28
CA LEU A 142 15.88 -9.98 -8.53
C LEU A 142 16.21 -9.90 -7.05
N THR A 143 15.77 -8.81 -6.41
CA THR A 143 15.76 -8.76 -4.95
C THR A 143 14.83 -9.83 -4.39
N ARG A 144 15.07 -10.27 -3.15
CA ARG A 144 14.21 -11.23 -2.45
C ARG A 144 12.72 -10.85 -2.51
N GLU A 145 12.40 -9.58 -2.30
CA GLU A 145 11.04 -9.05 -2.38
C GLU A 145 10.43 -9.20 -3.79
N ASN A 146 11.21 -8.90 -4.82
CA ASN A 146 10.77 -9.01 -6.21
C ASN A 146 10.60 -10.47 -6.65
N ILE A 147 11.43 -11.40 -6.14
CA ILE A 147 11.26 -12.83 -6.39
C ILE A 147 9.91 -13.30 -5.87
N LEU A 148 9.57 -12.97 -4.61
CA LEU A 148 8.28 -13.35 -4.04
C LEU A 148 7.11 -12.67 -4.77
N SER A 149 7.26 -11.40 -5.15
CA SER A 149 6.28 -10.66 -5.95
C SER A 149 6.05 -11.28 -7.34
N ALA A 150 7.12 -11.74 -7.98
CA ALA A 150 7.06 -12.46 -9.25
C ALA A 150 6.42 -13.84 -9.06
N ALA A 151 6.74 -14.55 -7.98
CA ALA A 151 6.21 -15.87 -7.69
C ALA A 151 4.69 -15.88 -7.47
N ILE A 152 4.14 -14.86 -6.80
CA ILE A 152 2.68 -14.69 -6.66
C ILE A 152 2.00 -14.23 -7.94
N SER A 153 2.75 -13.70 -8.93
CA SER A 153 2.19 -13.38 -10.24
C SER A 153 1.72 -14.66 -10.92
N ARG A 154 0.61 -14.61 -11.65
CA ARG A 154 0.09 -15.78 -12.39
C ARG A 154 0.85 -16.05 -13.69
N LYS A 155 2.06 -15.51 -13.85
CA LYS A 155 2.86 -15.52 -15.07
C LYS A 155 3.77 -16.74 -15.14
N GLY A 156 4.03 -17.22 -16.35
CA GLY A 156 5.07 -18.25 -16.56
C GLY A 156 6.45 -17.70 -16.18
N VAL A 157 7.37 -18.57 -15.74
CA VAL A 157 8.71 -18.11 -15.33
C VAL A 157 9.50 -17.51 -16.51
N ASP A 158 9.30 -18.04 -17.72
CA ASP A 158 9.92 -17.45 -18.92
C ASP A 158 9.34 -16.07 -19.26
N GLU A 159 8.05 -15.83 -18.99
CA GLU A 159 7.44 -14.50 -19.12
C GLU A 159 8.01 -13.53 -18.08
N ILE A 160 8.19 -13.98 -16.83
CA ILE A 160 8.83 -13.20 -15.76
C ILE A 160 10.24 -12.81 -16.19
N LYS A 161 11.02 -13.76 -16.71
CA LYS A 161 12.39 -13.51 -17.21
C LYS A 161 12.41 -12.45 -18.30
N GLU A 162 11.48 -12.50 -19.25
CA GLU A 162 11.39 -11.50 -20.31
C GLU A 162 10.97 -10.12 -19.77
N ILE A 163 10.06 -10.06 -18.78
CA ILE A 163 9.69 -8.82 -18.09
C ILE A 163 10.93 -8.17 -17.45
N VAL A 164 11.72 -8.95 -16.72
CA VAL A 164 12.94 -8.46 -16.05
C VAL A 164 13.96 -7.96 -17.06
N ARG A 165 14.16 -8.70 -18.16
CA ARG A 165 15.05 -8.30 -19.26
C ARG A 165 14.63 -6.98 -19.89
N VAL A 166 13.33 -6.77 -20.12
CA VAL A 166 12.79 -5.51 -20.64
C VAL A 166 13.08 -4.36 -19.68
N CYS A 167 12.87 -4.55 -18.37
CA CYS A 167 13.17 -3.53 -17.37
C CYS A 167 14.66 -3.16 -17.37
N GLN A 168 15.56 -4.15 -17.31
CA GLN A 168 17.01 -3.92 -17.33
C GLN A 168 17.48 -3.18 -18.58
N LYS A 169 16.99 -3.58 -19.77
CA LYS A 169 17.38 -2.95 -21.04
C LYS A 169 17.03 -1.46 -21.09
N ASN A 170 16.01 -1.05 -20.36
CA ASN A 170 15.53 0.33 -20.30
C ASN A 170 15.91 1.02 -18.99
N GLU A 171 16.84 0.46 -18.21
CA GLU A 171 17.30 1.01 -16.93
C GLU A 171 16.17 1.26 -15.91
N VAL A 172 15.08 0.48 -16.01
CA VAL A 172 13.93 0.56 -15.12
C VAL A 172 14.16 -0.34 -13.92
N LYS A 173 14.05 0.24 -12.71
CA LYS A 173 14.06 -0.53 -11.47
C LYS A 173 12.87 -1.49 -11.42
N VAL A 174 13.14 -2.77 -11.26
CA VAL A 174 12.11 -3.80 -11.07
C VAL A 174 11.44 -3.60 -9.71
N THR A 175 10.11 -3.49 -9.70
CA THR A 175 9.26 -3.40 -8.50
C THR A 175 8.05 -4.33 -8.64
N ASP A 176 7.30 -4.57 -7.57
CA ASP A 176 6.10 -5.42 -7.58
C ASP A 176 5.11 -5.09 -8.74
N GLY A 177 4.93 -3.80 -9.03
CA GLY A 177 4.05 -3.31 -10.09
C GLY A 177 4.34 -3.86 -11.48
N VAL A 178 5.61 -4.15 -11.82
CA VAL A 178 5.96 -4.63 -13.17
C VAL A 178 5.35 -6.00 -13.47
N PHE A 179 5.24 -6.88 -12.47
CA PHE A 179 4.70 -8.23 -12.65
C PHE A 179 3.17 -8.26 -12.83
N ARG A 180 2.51 -7.09 -12.78
CA ARG A 180 1.09 -6.93 -13.14
C ARG A 180 0.88 -6.75 -14.64
N ARG A 181 1.95 -6.64 -15.43
CA ARG A 181 1.93 -6.32 -16.86
C ARG A 181 2.72 -7.35 -17.65
N SER A 182 2.38 -7.55 -18.92
CA SER A 182 3.19 -8.37 -19.82
C SER A 182 4.42 -7.57 -20.26
N ALA A 183 5.43 -8.26 -20.78
CA ALA A 183 6.61 -7.60 -21.35
C ALA A 183 6.24 -6.63 -22.50
N THR A 184 5.21 -6.96 -23.30
CA THR A 184 4.72 -6.07 -24.38
C THR A 184 4.13 -4.78 -23.81
N GLU A 185 3.30 -4.90 -22.79
CA GLU A 185 2.65 -3.76 -22.14
C GLU A 185 3.66 -2.87 -21.42
N ILE A 186 4.68 -3.47 -20.78
CA ILE A 186 5.77 -2.72 -20.14
C ILE A 186 6.56 -1.90 -21.17
N ARG A 187 6.89 -2.47 -22.34
CA ARG A 187 7.57 -1.71 -23.40
C ARG A 187 6.74 -0.51 -23.86
N GLU A 188 5.44 -0.70 -23.99
CA GLU A 188 4.54 0.39 -24.40
C GLU A 188 4.47 1.49 -23.33
N ILE A 189 4.31 1.12 -22.06
CA ILE A 189 4.33 2.08 -20.94
C ILE A 189 5.63 2.87 -20.91
N ILE A 190 6.78 2.19 -21.06
CA ILE A 190 8.10 2.83 -21.11
C ILE A 190 8.16 3.85 -22.26
N ARG A 191 7.69 3.48 -23.45
CA ARG A 191 7.66 4.38 -24.62
C ARG A 191 6.84 5.63 -24.33
N ILE A 192 5.61 5.47 -23.84
CA ILE A 192 4.72 6.59 -23.49
C ILE A 192 5.39 7.50 -22.46
N CYS A 193 6.03 6.93 -21.43
CA CYS A 193 6.73 7.73 -20.43
C CYS A 193 7.91 8.52 -21.02
N GLN A 194 8.74 7.89 -21.84
CA GLN A 194 9.89 8.53 -22.49
C GLN A 194 9.45 9.67 -23.43
N GLU A 195 8.43 9.44 -24.26
CA GLU A 195 7.86 10.43 -25.18
C GLU A 195 7.30 11.66 -24.45
N ASN A 196 6.90 11.49 -23.20
CA ASN A 196 6.28 12.54 -22.39
C ASN A 196 7.16 13.07 -21.26
N GLY A 197 8.44 12.67 -21.20
CA GLY A 197 9.38 13.11 -20.15
C GLY A 197 8.95 12.72 -18.74
N ILE A 198 8.27 11.58 -18.59
CA ILE A 198 7.76 11.07 -17.31
C ILE A 198 8.81 10.15 -16.70
N GLU A 199 9.12 10.38 -15.43
CA GLU A 199 9.98 9.49 -14.66
C GLU A 199 9.34 8.10 -14.51
N ILE A 200 10.08 7.06 -14.90
CA ILE A 200 9.59 5.68 -14.89
C ILE A 200 9.81 5.07 -13.51
N ILE A 201 8.80 5.20 -12.65
CA ILE A 201 8.79 4.56 -11.33
C ILE A 201 7.75 3.43 -11.26
N GLY A 202 7.85 2.61 -10.21
CA GLY A 202 7.01 1.42 -10.04
C GLY A 202 5.49 1.66 -10.06
N SER A 203 5.02 2.86 -9.70
CA SER A 203 3.59 3.19 -9.69
C SER A 203 2.99 3.25 -11.10
N VAL A 204 3.78 3.58 -12.14
CA VAL A 204 3.29 3.66 -13.53
C VAL A 204 2.75 2.30 -13.98
N PHE A 205 3.44 1.21 -13.62
CA PHE A 205 3.06 -0.16 -13.99
C PHE A 205 1.80 -0.67 -13.27
N ARG A 206 1.21 0.12 -12.36
CA ARG A 206 -0.13 -0.16 -11.80
C ARG A 206 -1.24 0.14 -12.79
N ARG A 207 -0.95 0.78 -13.93
CA ARG A 207 -1.87 1.14 -15.01
C ARG A 207 -1.53 0.43 -16.30
N THR A 208 -2.52 0.22 -17.17
CA THR A 208 -2.28 -0.25 -18.54
C THR A 208 -1.66 0.87 -19.37
N ALA A 209 -1.08 0.54 -20.53
CA ALA A 209 -0.56 1.54 -21.45
C ALA A 209 -1.65 2.54 -21.86
N THR A 210 -2.86 2.06 -22.16
CA THR A 210 -4.02 2.90 -22.48
C THR A 210 -4.41 3.83 -21.33
N GLU A 211 -4.41 3.33 -20.08
CA GLU A 211 -4.68 4.18 -18.92
C GLU A 211 -3.57 5.22 -18.71
N VAL A 212 -2.29 4.86 -18.92
CA VAL A 212 -1.17 5.80 -18.82
C VAL A 212 -1.32 6.92 -19.85
N GLU A 213 -1.61 6.59 -21.11
CA GLU A 213 -1.88 7.56 -22.18
C GLU A 213 -3.03 8.51 -21.82
N GLU A 214 -4.16 7.98 -21.33
CA GLU A 214 -5.30 8.79 -20.92
C GLU A 214 -4.94 9.72 -19.74
N ILE A 215 -4.15 9.24 -18.76
CA ILE A 215 -3.64 10.06 -17.65
C ILE A 215 -2.79 11.21 -18.18
N VAL A 216 -1.90 10.95 -19.14
CA VAL A 216 -1.06 11.97 -19.78
C VAL A 216 -1.91 13.05 -20.44
N GLU A 217 -2.94 12.66 -21.20
CA GLU A 217 -3.84 13.60 -21.86
C GLU A 217 -4.59 14.48 -20.84
N ILE A 218 -5.14 13.87 -19.78
CA ILE A 218 -5.81 14.59 -18.70
C ILE A 218 -4.85 15.60 -18.06
N CYS A 219 -3.61 15.22 -17.80
CA CYS A 219 -2.63 16.11 -17.18
C CYS A 219 -2.27 17.29 -18.08
N LYS A 220 -1.98 17.03 -19.36
CA LYS A 220 -1.68 18.07 -20.35
C LYS A 220 -2.84 19.07 -20.48
N LYS A 221 -4.08 18.57 -20.59
CA LYS A 221 -5.28 19.40 -20.69
C LYS A 221 -5.49 20.31 -19.48
N ASN A 222 -5.04 19.88 -18.30
CA ASN A 222 -5.24 20.59 -17.04
C ASN A 222 -3.98 21.30 -16.52
N GLY A 223 -2.86 21.28 -17.25
CA GLY A 223 -1.59 21.87 -16.82
C GLY A 223 -0.99 21.19 -15.58
N ILE A 224 -1.26 19.90 -15.37
CA ILE A 224 -0.82 19.16 -14.17
C ILE A 224 0.56 18.56 -14.44
N LYS A 225 1.49 18.77 -13.51
CA LYS A 225 2.78 18.06 -13.53
C LYS A 225 2.58 16.58 -13.22
N ILE A 226 2.99 15.72 -14.15
CA ILE A 226 2.92 14.27 -13.97
C ILE A 226 3.99 13.85 -12.96
N THR A 227 3.54 13.24 -11.87
CA THR A 227 4.38 12.66 -10.83
C THR A 227 3.90 11.24 -10.54
N GLY A 228 4.75 10.41 -9.94
CA GLY A 228 4.44 9.02 -9.64
C GLY A 228 3.11 8.77 -8.92
N CYS A 229 2.67 9.70 -8.07
CA CYS A 229 1.47 9.59 -7.24
C CYS A 229 0.19 9.51 -8.06
N ILE A 230 0.15 10.12 -9.26
CA ILE A 230 -1.06 10.14 -10.07
C ILE A 230 -1.46 8.74 -10.55
N PHE A 231 -0.47 7.88 -10.82
CA PHE A 231 -0.70 6.51 -11.27
C PHE A 231 -1.28 5.60 -10.17
N LEU A 232 -1.36 6.08 -8.92
CA LEU A 232 -2.09 5.41 -7.84
C LEU A 232 -3.60 5.44 -8.05
N ARG A 233 -4.11 6.33 -8.92
CA ARG A 233 -5.54 6.55 -9.18
C ARG A 233 -5.95 6.15 -10.59
N ARG A 234 -7.19 5.69 -10.77
CA ARG A 234 -7.78 5.45 -12.09
C ARG A 234 -8.10 6.77 -12.78
N THR A 235 -8.27 6.75 -14.10
CA THR A 235 -8.59 7.96 -14.89
C THR A 235 -9.91 8.60 -14.45
N SER A 236 -10.91 7.82 -14.05
CA SER A 236 -12.17 8.32 -13.47
C SER A 236 -11.96 9.06 -12.15
N GLU A 237 -11.15 8.49 -11.25
CA GLU A 237 -10.82 9.11 -9.95
C GLU A 237 -10.01 10.40 -10.14
N ILE A 238 -9.05 10.41 -11.07
CA ILE A 238 -8.24 11.60 -11.39
C ILE A 238 -9.14 12.73 -11.87
N LYS A 239 -10.08 12.47 -12.78
CA LYS A 239 -11.03 13.49 -13.27
C LYS A 239 -11.84 14.09 -12.12
N GLU A 240 -12.29 13.26 -11.19
CA GLU A 240 -13.05 13.71 -10.02
C GLU A 240 -12.19 14.54 -9.06
N ILE A 241 -10.98 14.07 -8.74
CA ILE A 241 -10.01 14.80 -7.89
C ILE A 241 -9.71 16.18 -8.49
N VAL A 242 -9.41 16.24 -9.79
CA VAL A 242 -9.13 17.50 -10.50
C VAL A 242 -10.31 18.46 -10.41
N LYS A 243 -11.54 17.95 -10.55
CA LYS A 243 -12.75 18.76 -10.41
C LYS A 243 -12.88 19.31 -9.00
N VAL A 244 -12.78 18.46 -7.97
CA VAL A 244 -12.88 18.89 -6.57
C VAL A 244 -11.82 19.93 -6.22
N CYS A 245 -10.57 19.74 -6.66
CA CYS A 245 -9.51 20.71 -6.43
C CYS A 245 -9.85 22.07 -7.08
N LYS A 246 -10.29 22.08 -8.34
CA LYS A 246 -10.68 23.33 -9.04
C LYS A 246 -11.85 24.04 -8.37
N ASP A 247 -12.88 23.29 -7.98
CA ASP A 247 -14.08 23.82 -7.33
C ASP A 247 -13.74 24.49 -5.98
N ASN A 248 -12.61 24.10 -5.35
CA ASN A 248 -12.14 24.63 -4.08
C ASN A 248 -10.91 25.55 -4.21
N GLY A 249 -10.50 25.92 -5.43
CA GLY A 249 -9.34 26.80 -5.66
C GLY A 249 -7.99 26.19 -5.25
N ILE A 250 -7.88 24.86 -5.25
CA ILE A 250 -6.69 24.12 -4.84
C ILE A 250 -5.83 23.81 -6.06
N GLU A 251 -4.53 24.08 -5.96
CA GLU A 251 -3.58 23.68 -6.99
C GLU A 251 -3.45 22.15 -7.05
N VAL A 252 -3.56 21.58 -8.26
CA VAL A 252 -3.47 20.13 -8.47
C VAL A 252 -2.01 19.71 -8.54
N ILE A 253 -1.44 19.40 -7.38
CA ILE A 253 -0.07 18.89 -7.23
C ILE A 253 -0.06 17.41 -6.83
N GLY A 254 1.10 16.74 -6.92
CA GLY A 254 1.21 15.29 -6.73
C GLY A 254 0.59 14.74 -5.44
N SER A 255 0.62 15.51 -4.33
CA SER A 255 0.10 15.04 -3.03
C SER A 255 -1.42 14.86 -2.99
N VAL A 256 -2.20 15.57 -3.82
CA VAL A 256 -3.66 15.40 -3.84
C VAL A 256 -4.06 13.99 -4.28
N PHE A 257 -3.25 13.34 -5.12
CA PHE A 257 -3.52 12.00 -5.63
C PHE A 257 -3.30 10.89 -4.59
N TYR A 258 -2.73 11.21 -3.42
CA TYR A 258 -2.76 10.30 -2.28
C TYR A 258 -4.16 10.15 -1.68
N LYS A 259 -5.10 11.03 -2.02
CA LYS A 259 -6.47 11.04 -1.49
C LYS A 259 -7.51 10.76 -2.57
N THR A 260 -8.65 10.24 -2.14
CA THR A 260 -9.87 10.20 -2.94
C THR A 260 -10.54 11.57 -2.98
N ALA A 261 -11.46 11.78 -3.93
CA ALA A 261 -12.21 13.02 -4.03
C ALA A 261 -13.01 13.33 -2.76
N ASP A 262 -13.56 12.32 -2.08
CA ASP A 262 -14.30 12.50 -0.83
C ASP A 262 -13.39 12.84 0.35
N GLU A 263 -12.25 12.15 0.50
CA GLU A 263 -11.24 12.52 1.50
C GLU A 263 -10.74 13.96 1.30
N ILE A 264 -10.56 14.41 0.05
CA ILE A 264 -10.17 15.80 -0.23
C ILE A 264 -11.25 16.77 0.28
N LYS A 265 -12.54 16.52 0.00
CA LYS A 265 -13.63 17.38 0.50
C LYS A 265 -13.63 17.47 2.02
N GLU A 266 -13.42 16.35 2.71
CA GLU A 266 -13.34 16.31 4.17
C GLU A 266 -12.15 17.11 4.70
N ILE A 267 -10.96 16.94 4.10
CA ILE A 267 -9.74 17.68 4.46
C ILE A 267 -9.97 19.18 4.26
N VAL A 268 -10.54 19.58 3.12
CA VAL A 268 -10.84 20.98 2.79
C VAL A 268 -11.76 21.59 3.85
N LYS A 269 -12.83 20.87 4.22
CA LYS A 269 -13.76 21.32 5.26
C LYS A 269 -13.05 21.55 6.60
N VAL A 270 -12.24 20.58 7.04
CA VAL A 270 -11.47 20.71 8.29
C VAL A 270 -10.50 21.88 8.23
N CYS A 271 -9.81 22.08 7.11
CA CYS A 271 -8.90 23.22 6.93
C CYS A 271 -9.64 24.56 7.00
N GLN A 272 -10.80 24.68 6.34
CA GLN A 272 -11.61 25.90 6.34
C GLN A 272 -12.16 26.22 7.74
N GLU A 273 -12.68 25.22 8.45
CA GLU A 273 -13.19 25.37 9.82
C GLU A 273 -12.12 25.84 10.82
N ASN A 274 -10.86 25.50 10.57
CA ASN A 274 -9.73 25.83 11.44
C ASN A 274 -8.83 26.97 10.90
N GLY A 275 -9.23 27.64 9.80
CA GLY A 275 -8.44 28.72 9.20
C GLY A 275 -7.05 28.31 8.70
N ILE A 276 -6.91 27.05 8.25
CA ILE A 276 -5.65 26.47 7.77
C ILE A 276 -5.52 26.71 6.28
N GLU A 277 -4.36 27.20 5.86
CA GLU A 277 -4.01 27.31 4.45
C GLU A 277 -3.86 25.92 3.80
N ILE A 278 -4.60 25.68 2.72
CA ILE A 278 -4.59 24.42 1.99
C ILE A 278 -3.35 24.38 1.10
N THR A 279 -2.29 23.77 1.60
CA THR A 279 -1.04 23.51 0.87
C THR A 279 -0.89 22.02 0.59
N GLY A 280 0.09 21.63 -0.22
CA GLY A 280 0.30 20.23 -0.57
C GLY A 280 0.48 19.27 0.61
N SER A 281 1.01 19.74 1.73
CA SER A 281 1.32 18.89 2.90
C SER A 281 0.07 18.42 3.64
N VAL A 282 -1.06 19.15 3.59
CA VAL A 282 -2.31 18.71 4.27
C VAL A 282 -2.81 17.38 3.69
N PHE A 283 -2.60 17.14 2.40
CA PHE A 283 -3.00 15.90 1.72
C PHE A 283 -2.12 14.69 2.07
N LEU A 284 -1.08 14.86 2.88
CA LEU A 284 -0.31 13.76 3.47
C LEU A 284 -1.01 13.15 4.69
N ARG A 285 -2.08 13.77 5.19
CA ARG A 285 -2.81 13.41 6.42
C ARG A 285 -4.27 13.13 6.14
N THR A 286 -4.94 12.45 7.05
CA THR A 286 -6.41 12.29 7.00
C THR A 286 -7.09 13.50 7.62
N ALA A 287 -8.37 13.73 7.32
CA ALA A 287 -9.14 14.81 7.95
C ALA A 287 -9.15 14.67 9.49
N GLU A 288 -9.22 13.45 10.00
CA GLU A 288 -9.20 13.17 11.45
C GLU A 288 -7.84 13.47 12.07
N GLU A 289 -6.76 13.04 11.42
CA GLU A 289 -5.39 13.32 11.89
C GLU A 289 -5.08 14.82 11.83
N ILE A 290 -5.59 15.56 10.84
CA ILE A 290 -5.46 17.03 10.79
C ILE A 290 -6.11 17.67 12.02
N LYS A 291 -7.31 17.24 12.43
CA LYS A 291 -7.95 17.77 13.65
C LYS A 291 -7.09 17.50 14.88
N GLU A 292 -6.56 16.27 15.01
CA GLU A 292 -5.70 15.92 16.13
C GLU A 292 -4.44 16.79 16.16
N ILE A 293 -3.78 16.98 15.01
CA ILE A 293 -2.61 17.86 14.86
C ILE A 293 -2.95 19.29 15.28
N VAL A 294 -4.11 19.81 14.88
CA VAL A 294 -4.58 21.16 15.23
C VAL A 294 -4.77 21.29 16.74
N GLU A 295 -5.42 20.33 17.39
CA GLU A 295 -5.60 20.33 18.84
C GLU A 295 -4.27 20.30 19.59
N ILE A 296 -3.32 19.47 19.15
CA ILE A 296 -1.98 19.39 19.74
C ILE A 296 -1.26 20.74 19.60
N CYS A 297 -1.29 21.35 18.42
CA CYS A 297 -0.65 22.64 18.17
C CYS A 297 -1.28 23.73 19.04
N GLN A 298 -2.62 23.81 19.08
CA GLN A 298 -3.34 24.82 19.87
C GLN A 298 -3.05 24.70 21.37
N LYS A 299 -3.04 23.47 21.93
CA LYS A 299 -2.69 23.21 23.34
C LYS A 299 -1.28 23.68 23.70
N ASN A 300 -0.36 23.65 22.74
CA ASN A 300 1.04 24.03 22.93
C ASN A 300 1.37 25.43 22.40
N GLY A 301 0.37 26.24 22.01
CA GLY A 301 0.59 27.60 21.51
C GLY A 301 1.31 27.67 20.16
N ILE A 302 1.32 26.57 19.39
CA ILE A 302 2.03 26.46 18.10
C ILE A 302 1.09 26.88 16.97
N LYS A 303 1.59 27.73 16.07
CA LYS A 303 0.85 28.12 14.87
C LYS A 303 0.77 26.95 13.88
N VAL A 304 -0.45 26.58 13.49
CA VAL A 304 -0.70 25.54 12.49
C VAL A 304 -0.36 26.08 11.10
N ILE A 305 0.74 25.61 10.52
CA ILE A 305 1.17 25.94 9.15
C ILE A 305 1.60 24.68 8.41
N GLY A 306 1.80 24.76 7.10
CA GLY A 306 2.08 23.61 6.24
C GLY A 306 3.15 22.61 6.74
N THR A 307 4.18 23.06 7.48
CA THR A 307 5.26 22.18 7.93
C THR A 307 4.83 21.13 8.97
N VAL A 308 3.81 21.41 9.79
CA VAL A 308 3.36 20.45 10.80
C VAL A 308 2.79 19.18 10.16
N PHE A 309 2.16 19.30 8.99
CA PHE A 309 1.54 18.17 8.29
C PHE A 309 2.54 17.23 7.62
N TYR A 310 3.84 17.51 7.66
CA TYR A 310 4.88 16.54 7.28
C TYR A 310 5.08 15.46 8.35
N LYS A 311 4.54 15.62 9.56
CA LYS A 311 4.66 14.69 10.69
C LYS A 311 3.29 14.17 11.13
N THR A 312 3.24 12.97 11.70
CA THR A 312 2.00 12.42 12.24
C THR A 312 1.68 13.12 13.57
N ALA A 313 0.45 13.01 14.05
CA ALA A 313 0.08 13.57 15.35
C ALA A 313 1.00 13.08 16.49
N ASP A 314 1.31 11.77 16.51
CA ASP A 314 2.21 11.18 17.50
C ASP A 314 3.65 11.66 17.38
N GLU A 315 4.14 11.85 16.16
CA GLU A 315 5.50 12.35 15.94
C GLU A 315 5.62 13.82 16.37
N ILE A 316 4.58 14.63 16.14
CA ILE A 316 4.51 16.02 16.62
C ILE A 316 4.55 16.08 18.15
N LYS A 317 3.80 15.22 18.85
CA LYS A 317 3.84 15.14 20.32
C LYS A 317 5.27 14.90 20.82
N LYS A 318 5.95 13.88 20.27
CA LYS A 318 7.33 13.56 20.64
C LYS A 318 8.31 14.70 20.35
N ILE A 319 8.17 15.36 19.19
CA ILE A 319 9.00 16.52 18.86
C ILE A 319 8.80 17.64 19.89
N ILE A 320 7.55 17.93 20.26
CA ILE A 320 7.23 18.95 21.26
C ILE A 320 7.82 18.58 22.63
N GLU A 321 7.69 17.32 23.05
CA GLU A 321 8.28 16.82 24.30
C GLU A 321 9.81 17.03 24.32
N VAL A 322 10.51 16.63 23.26
CA VAL A 322 11.97 16.84 23.15
C VAL A 322 12.32 18.32 23.23
N CYS A 323 11.57 19.21 22.56
CA CYS A 323 11.81 20.64 22.64
C CYS A 323 11.56 21.20 24.05
N GLN A 324 10.48 20.77 24.72
CA GLN A 324 10.14 21.22 26.07
C GLN A 324 11.18 20.78 27.10
N GLU A 325 11.66 19.54 27.02
CA GLU A 325 12.70 19.00 27.90
C GLU A 325 14.04 19.76 27.79
N ASN A 326 14.31 20.37 26.63
CA ASN A 326 15.55 21.09 26.34
C ASN A 326 15.36 22.61 26.30
N GLU A 327 14.20 23.12 26.73
CA GLU A 327 13.86 24.55 26.75
C GLU A 327 13.96 25.23 25.37
N ILE A 328 13.66 24.50 24.30
CA ILE A 328 13.75 24.95 22.90
C ILE A 328 12.40 25.50 22.44
N GLU A 329 12.41 26.67 21.81
CA GLU A 329 11.21 27.22 21.17
C GLU A 329 10.78 26.38 19.96
N VAL A 330 9.52 25.94 19.96
CA VAL A 330 8.96 25.13 18.87
C VAL A 330 8.66 26.02 17.65
N THR A 331 9.65 26.12 16.78
CA THR A 331 9.56 26.85 15.51
C THR A 331 9.18 25.92 14.36
N ARG A 332 8.79 26.51 13.22
CA ARG A 332 8.36 25.75 12.03
C ARG A 332 9.36 24.72 11.51
N SER A 333 10.65 24.97 11.72
CA SER A 333 11.75 24.18 11.15
C SER A 333 11.97 22.87 11.88
N VAL A 334 11.60 22.79 13.16
CA VAL A 334 11.67 21.56 13.95
C VAL A 334 10.87 20.43 13.27
N PHE A 335 9.71 20.77 12.67
CA PHE A 335 8.84 19.82 11.99
C PHE A 335 9.38 19.27 10.66
N TYR A 336 10.53 19.74 10.16
CA TYR A 336 11.23 19.04 9.08
C TYR A 336 11.93 17.77 9.57
N ARG A 337 12.22 17.67 10.87
CA ARG A 337 12.95 16.57 11.49
C ARG A 337 12.02 15.65 12.28
N THR A 338 12.44 14.40 12.43
CA THR A 338 11.86 13.45 13.38
C THR A 338 12.29 13.78 14.81
N ALA A 339 11.57 13.30 15.81
CA ALA A 339 11.93 13.49 17.22
C ALA A 339 13.34 12.97 17.52
N GLU A 340 13.74 11.84 16.90
CA GLU A 340 15.08 11.28 17.05
C GLU A 340 16.14 12.19 16.44
N GLU A 341 15.93 12.70 15.23
CA GLU A 341 16.85 13.67 14.60
C GLU A 341 16.93 14.97 15.40
N VAL A 342 15.81 15.47 15.92
CA VAL A 342 15.80 16.67 16.79
C VAL A 342 16.68 16.41 18.01
N LYS A 343 16.50 15.27 18.69
CA LYS A 343 17.30 14.88 19.85
C LYS A 343 18.79 14.77 19.52
N GLU A 344 19.14 14.21 18.37
CA GLU A 344 20.52 14.10 17.92
C GLU A 344 21.13 15.50 17.64
N ILE A 345 20.41 16.37 16.92
CA ILE A 345 20.83 17.74 16.66
C ILE A 345 21.06 18.51 17.96
N VAL A 346 20.14 18.41 18.92
CA VAL A 346 20.26 19.05 20.23
C VAL A 346 21.50 18.57 20.98
N LYS A 347 21.76 17.26 20.96
CA LYS A 347 22.96 16.69 21.58
C LYS A 347 24.24 17.26 20.96
N VAL A 348 24.32 17.30 19.62
CA VAL A 348 25.49 17.87 18.92
C VAL A 348 25.67 19.35 19.25
N CYS A 349 24.59 20.14 19.21
CA CYS A 349 24.68 21.56 19.56
C CYS A 349 25.17 21.77 20.99
N ASN A 350 24.72 20.96 21.95
CA ASN A 350 25.17 21.03 23.34
C ASN A 350 26.63 20.61 23.51
N GLU A 351 27.10 19.58 22.79
CA GLU A 351 28.50 19.13 22.80
C GLU A 351 29.44 20.22 22.23
N GLU A 352 29.02 20.89 21.16
CA GLU A 352 29.81 21.90 20.46
C GLU A 352 29.59 23.35 20.97
N GLY A 353 28.71 23.54 21.97
CA GLY A 353 28.38 24.86 22.51
C GLY A 353 27.64 25.80 21.52
N ILE A 354 26.89 25.23 20.58
CA ILE A 354 26.09 25.98 19.59
C ILE A 354 24.74 26.36 20.18
N GLU A 355 24.35 27.63 20.02
CA GLU A 355 23.02 28.10 20.38
C GLU A 355 21.93 27.45 19.51
N ILE A 356 20.96 26.80 20.16
CA ILE A 356 19.89 26.06 19.49
C ILE A 356 18.80 27.03 19.03
N THR A 357 18.95 27.53 17.81
CA THR A 357 17.92 28.34 17.13
C THR A 357 17.15 27.52 16.10
N GLY A 358 16.00 28.02 15.64
CA GLY A 358 15.22 27.36 14.59
C GLY A 358 16.03 26.98 13.33
N SER A 359 17.10 27.72 13.02
CA SER A 359 17.94 27.46 11.85
C SER A 359 18.70 26.13 11.92
N VAL A 360 19.06 25.64 13.12
CA VAL A 360 19.85 24.40 13.25
C VAL A 360 19.07 23.18 12.75
N PHE A 361 17.75 23.19 12.88
CA PHE A 361 16.87 22.10 12.44
C PHE A 361 16.70 22.01 10.92
N LEU A 362 17.19 23.02 10.18
CA LEU A 362 17.28 22.94 8.71
C LEU A 362 18.43 22.03 8.25
N ARG A 363 19.34 21.65 9.15
CA ARG A 363 20.48 20.75 8.89
C ARG A 363 20.33 19.44 9.65
N THR A 364 21.09 18.43 9.23
CA THR A 364 21.27 17.18 9.95
C THR A 364 22.37 17.33 11.00
N ALA A 365 22.40 16.44 11.99
CA ALA A 365 23.46 16.42 13.00
C ALA A 365 24.86 16.26 12.37
N ALA A 366 24.97 15.46 11.30
CA ALA A 366 26.21 15.27 10.56
C ALA A 366 26.69 16.56 9.89
N GLU A 367 25.79 17.26 9.18
CA GLU A 367 26.12 18.55 8.55
C GLU A 367 26.53 19.62 9.58
N ILE A 368 25.97 19.59 10.79
CA ILE A 368 26.37 20.52 11.85
C ILE A 368 27.81 20.22 12.30
N LYS A 369 28.16 18.95 12.53
CA LYS A 369 29.52 18.55 12.92
C LYS A 369 30.56 18.96 11.88
N GLU A 370 30.28 18.72 10.60
CA GLU A 370 31.17 19.10 9.50
C GLU A 370 31.43 20.62 9.45
N ILE A 371 30.48 21.44 9.89
CA ILE A 371 30.65 22.90 9.90
C ILE A 371 31.50 23.37 11.09
N VAL A 372 31.46 22.67 12.22
CA VAL A 372 32.20 23.04 13.44
C VAL A 372 33.65 22.53 13.41
N GLU A 373 33.92 21.44 12.68
CA GLU A 373 35.27 20.89 12.50
C GLU A 373 36.15 21.69 11.51
N VAL A 374 35.59 22.70 10.82
CA VAL A 374 36.28 23.60 9.86
C VAL A 374 36.57 24.96 10.49
#